data_AF-A0A820Z8W1-F1
#
_entry.id   AF-A0A820Z8W1-F1
#
_cell.length_a   1.000
_cell.length_b   1.000
_cell.length_c   1.000
_cell.angle_alpha   90.00
_cell.angle_beta   90.00
_cell.angle_gamma   90.00
#
_symmetry.space_group_name_H-M   'P 1'
#
loop_
_entity.id
_entity.type
_entity.pdbx_description
1 polymer ?
#
loop_
_entity_poly.entity_id
_entity_poly.type
_entity_poly.pdbx_seq_one_letter_code
_entity_poly.pdbx_strand_id
1 'polypeptide(L)'
;FVPLRASAIDIHPNARWQQNGITVAGGNRLGNETNQLNYPMGLFVDDEQTIYVADEHNHRIMEWKRGATGGQVVAGGNGRGNGTHQLLQPWDVIVDKET
;
A
#
# COMPACT_ATOMS: atom_id res chain seq x y z
N PHE A 1 29.12 6.55 -14.38
CA PHE A 1 27.87 6.13 -13.72
C PHE A 1 26.72 6.95 -14.30
N VAL A 2 25.77 6.32 -14.98
CA VAL A 2 24.60 7.01 -15.57
C VAL A 2 23.38 6.57 -14.77
N PRO A 3 22.65 7.46 -14.07
CA PRO A 3 21.41 7.07 -13.43
C PRO A 3 20.32 6.90 -14.48
N LEU A 4 19.70 5.72 -14.50
CA LEU A 4 18.48 5.46 -15.28
C LEU A 4 17.36 6.35 -14.73
N ARG A 5 16.92 7.34 -15.51
CA ARG A 5 15.65 8.02 -15.25
C ARG A 5 14.55 7.15 -15.84
N ALA A 6 13.68 6.61 -14.98
CA ALA A 6 12.46 5.96 -15.42
C ALA A 6 11.67 6.97 -16.27
N SER A 7 11.54 6.66 -17.56
CA SER A 7 10.71 7.43 -18.49
C SER A 7 9.28 7.44 -17.96
N ALA A 8 8.71 8.64 -17.84
CA ALA A 8 7.38 8.89 -17.34
C ALA A 8 6.35 7.91 -17.93
N ILE A 9 5.51 7.34 -17.06
CA ILE A 9 4.32 6.61 -17.47
C ILE A 9 3.31 7.66 -17.93
N ASP A 10 3.04 7.71 -19.24
CA ASP A 10 2.20 8.74 -19.85
C ASP A 10 0.73 8.33 -19.76
N ILE A 11 0.03 8.82 -18.72
CA ILE A 11 -1.35 8.43 -18.41
C ILE A 11 -2.40 9.38 -19.00
N HIS A 12 -1.99 10.50 -19.62
CA HIS A 12 -2.81 11.38 -20.45
C HIS A 12 -1.87 12.40 -21.12
N PRO A 13 -2.15 12.89 -22.34
CA PRO A 13 -1.25 13.80 -23.08
C PRO A 13 -0.91 15.12 -22.36
N ASN A 14 -1.63 15.47 -21.30
CA ASN A 14 -1.37 16.62 -20.44
C ASN A 14 -1.00 16.26 -18.99
N ALA A 15 -0.98 14.97 -18.63
CA ALA A 15 -0.62 14.49 -17.31
C ALA A 15 0.90 14.33 -17.22
N ARG A 16 1.59 15.46 -17.09
CA ARG A 16 3.01 15.45 -16.73
C ARG A 16 3.13 15.42 -15.21
N TRP A 17 3.63 14.32 -14.66
CA TRP A 17 4.06 14.28 -13.27
C TRP A 17 5.15 15.34 -13.07
N GLN A 18 4.84 16.40 -12.31
CA GLN A 18 5.78 17.52 -12.10
C GLN A 18 6.91 17.17 -11.11
N GLN A 19 6.88 15.96 -10.54
CA GLN A 19 7.80 15.49 -9.51
C GLN A 19 8.23 14.04 -9.78
N ASN A 20 9.45 13.69 -9.34
CA ASN A 20 9.89 12.29 -9.25
C ASN A 20 9.01 11.51 -8.26
N GLY A 21 8.50 10.35 -8.67
CA GLY A 21 7.81 9.43 -7.77
C GLY A 21 8.73 8.91 -6.66
N ILE A 22 8.16 8.71 -5.48
CA ILE A 22 8.83 8.10 -4.32
C ILE A 22 8.00 6.92 -3.82
N THR A 23 8.65 5.93 -3.21
CA THR A 23 7.95 4.87 -2.49
C THR A 23 7.46 5.41 -1.16
N VAL A 24 6.16 5.26 -0.89
CA VAL A 24 5.51 5.75 0.34
C VAL A 24 4.91 4.62 1.19
N ALA A 25 4.76 3.44 0.62
CA ALA A 25 4.37 2.22 1.32
C ALA A 25 5.07 1.02 0.66
N GLY A 26 5.47 0.04 1.47
CA GLY A 26 6.28 -1.08 1.02
C GLY A 26 7.69 -0.67 0.60
N GLY A 27 8.15 -1.19 -0.54
CA GLY A 27 9.59 -1.25 -0.84
C GLY A 27 10.23 -2.43 -0.10
N ASN A 28 11.53 -2.65 -0.22
CA ASN A 28 12.23 -3.72 0.53
C ASN A 28 11.89 -5.17 0.15
N ARG A 29 11.52 -5.41 -1.12
CA ARG A 29 11.24 -6.74 -1.71
C ARG A 29 9.89 -7.32 -1.25
N LEU A 30 9.47 -8.37 -1.95
CA LEU A 30 8.30 -9.16 -1.57
C LEU A 30 8.54 -9.82 -0.22
N GLY A 31 7.57 -9.72 0.69
CA GLY A 31 7.63 -10.34 2.00
C GLY A 31 6.49 -9.88 2.92
N ASN A 32 6.57 -10.28 4.19
CA ASN A 32 5.52 -10.08 5.19
C ASN A 32 5.96 -9.24 6.40
N GLU A 33 7.17 -8.67 6.36
CA GLU A 33 7.60 -7.71 7.38
C GLU A 33 6.76 -6.43 7.33
N THR A 34 6.85 -5.59 8.36
CA THR A 34 6.08 -4.34 8.44
C THR A 34 6.42 -3.34 7.35
N ASN A 35 7.62 -3.42 6.78
CA ASN A 35 8.09 -2.57 5.68
C ASN A 35 8.02 -3.25 4.31
N GLN A 36 7.29 -4.37 4.19
CA GLN A 36 7.14 -5.17 2.97
C GLN A 36 5.67 -5.39 2.63
N LEU A 37 5.41 -5.71 1.36
CA LEU A 37 4.09 -6.08 0.83
C LEU A 37 4.23 -7.31 -0.07
N ASN A 38 3.14 -8.03 -0.28
CA ASN A 38 3.05 -9.24 -1.08
C ASN A 38 1.74 -9.25 -1.88
N TYR A 39 1.86 -8.94 -3.18
CA TYR A 39 0.72 -8.75 -4.09
C TYR A 39 -0.33 -7.76 -3.52
N PRO A 40 0.04 -6.48 -3.29
CA PRO A 40 -0.95 -5.49 -2.88
C PRO A 40 -1.95 -5.21 -4.01
N MET A 41 -3.25 -5.30 -3.73
CA MET A 41 -4.31 -5.27 -4.76
C MET A 41 -5.09 -3.96 -4.82
N GLY A 42 -5.27 -3.31 -3.67
CA GLY A 42 -6.05 -2.08 -3.54
C GLY A 42 -5.47 -1.18 -2.47
N LEU A 43 -5.75 0.12 -2.59
CA LEU A 43 -5.35 1.12 -1.60
C LEU A 43 -6.37 2.23 -1.46
N PHE A 44 -6.39 2.82 -0.27
CA PHE A 44 -7.12 4.04 0.04
C PHE A 44 -6.17 5.05 0.68
N VAL A 45 -6.37 6.34 0.40
CA VAL A 45 -5.61 7.44 1.01
C VAL A 45 -6.59 8.38 1.68
N ASP A 46 -6.42 8.63 2.97
CA ASP A 46 -7.24 9.58 3.72
C ASP A 46 -6.75 11.04 3.55
N ASP A 47 -7.43 11.99 4.21
CA ASP A 47 -7.11 13.41 4.09
C ASP A 47 -5.80 13.77 4.81
N GLU A 48 -5.39 12.96 5.80
CA GLU A 48 -4.13 13.01 6.53
C GLU A 48 -2.94 12.41 5.75
N GLN A 49 -3.19 11.87 4.54
CA GLN A 49 -2.21 11.16 3.71
C GLN A 49 -1.70 9.87 4.34
N THR A 50 -2.51 9.24 5.19
CA THR A 50 -2.36 7.84 5.59
C THR A 50 -2.80 6.96 4.45
N ILE A 51 -2.00 5.94 4.16
CA ILE A 51 -2.26 4.98 3.09
C ILE A 51 -2.67 3.66 3.72
N TYR A 52 -3.82 3.16 3.33
CA TYR A 52 -4.30 1.82 3.65
C TYR A 52 -4.08 0.93 2.44
N VAL A 53 -3.51 -0.25 2.63
CA VAL A 53 -3.18 -1.18 1.54
C VAL A 53 -3.76 -2.55 1.83
N ALA A 54 -4.49 -3.10 0.88
CA ALA A 54 -4.91 -4.50 0.87
C ALA A 54 -3.73 -5.38 0.42
N ASP A 55 -3.03 -5.98 1.38
CA ASP A 55 -1.83 -6.80 1.18
C ASP A 55 -2.24 -8.27 1.03
N GLU A 56 -2.67 -8.62 -0.19
CA GLU A 56 -3.54 -9.77 -0.49
C GLU A 56 -2.95 -11.11 -0.08
N HIS A 57 -1.71 -11.40 -0.50
CA HIS A 57 -1.04 -12.67 -0.20
C HIS A 57 -0.58 -12.76 1.26
N ASN A 58 -0.48 -11.63 1.96
CA ASN A 58 -0.23 -11.61 3.40
C ASN A 58 -1.53 -11.61 4.22
N HIS A 59 -2.69 -11.59 3.56
CA HIS A 59 -4.01 -11.67 4.20
C HIS A 59 -4.21 -10.61 5.30
N ARG A 60 -3.83 -9.37 5.01
CA ARG A 60 -3.86 -8.25 5.95
C ARG A 60 -4.18 -6.91 5.26
N ILE A 61 -4.67 -5.96 6.05
CA ILE A 61 -4.71 -4.55 5.68
C ILE A 61 -3.59 -3.82 6.44
N MET A 62 -2.76 -3.09 5.70
CA MET A 62 -1.64 -2.32 6.25
C MET A 62 -1.98 -0.82 6.26
N GLU A 63 -1.83 -0.17 7.40
CA GLU A 63 -1.83 1.30 7.52
C GLU A 63 -0.40 1.83 7.44
N TRP A 64 -0.19 2.87 6.63
CA TRP A 64 1.08 3.57 6.46
C TRP A 64 0.87 5.06 6.63
N LYS A 65 1.34 5.59 7.75
CA LYS A 65 1.34 7.04 8.00
C LYS A 65 2.32 7.74 7.08
N ARG A 66 2.02 9.00 6.73
CA ARG A 66 2.88 9.83 5.90
C ARG A 66 4.32 9.86 6.45
N GLY A 67 5.29 9.43 5.64
CA GLY A 67 6.71 9.42 5.98
C GLY A 67 7.17 8.24 6.86
N ALA A 68 6.29 7.28 7.17
CA ALA A 68 6.68 6.08 7.88
C ALA A 68 7.60 5.18 7.04
N THR A 69 8.51 4.47 7.72
CA THR A 69 9.41 3.48 7.09
C THR A 69 8.86 2.06 7.13
N GLY A 70 7.75 1.85 7.82
CA GLY A 70 7.00 0.60 7.94
C GLY A 70 5.54 0.88 8.28
N GLY A 71 4.66 -0.05 7.94
CA GLY A 71 3.25 0.03 8.25
C GLY A 71 2.85 -0.74 9.50
N GLN A 72 1.59 -0.59 9.87
CA GLN A 72 0.93 -1.29 10.97
C GLN A 72 -0.20 -2.16 10.42
N VAL A 73 -0.34 -3.40 10.92
CA VAL A 73 -1.50 -4.23 10.60
C VAL A 73 -2.72 -3.66 11.33
N VAL A 74 -3.76 -3.28 10.59
CA VAL A 74 -5.02 -2.76 11.15
C VAL A 74 -6.19 -3.73 11.00
N ALA A 75 -6.08 -4.72 10.11
CA ALA A 75 -7.01 -5.83 9.99
C ALA A 75 -6.31 -7.07 9.42
N GLY A 76 -6.77 -8.26 9.79
CA GLY A 76 -6.16 -9.52 9.36
C GLY A 76 -4.78 -9.78 9.97
N GLY A 77 -3.88 -10.40 9.20
CA GLY A 77 -2.50 -10.67 9.61
C GLY A 77 -2.28 -11.96 10.39
N ASN A 78 -3.34 -12.66 10.84
CA ASN A 78 -3.24 -13.96 11.50
C ASN A 78 -3.54 -15.14 10.55
N GLY A 79 -3.06 -15.00 9.31
CA GLY A 79 -3.25 -15.98 8.25
C GLY A 79 -4.61 -15.87 7.54
N ARG A 80 -4.75 -16.71 6.52
CA ARG A 80 -5.95 -16.83 5.70
C ARG A 80 -7.12 -17.38 6.50
N GLY A 81 -8.28 -16.72 6.46
CA GLY A 81 -9.50 -17.31 7.02
C GLY A 81 -10.61 -16.31 7.29
N ASN A 82 -11.62 -16.78 8.02
CA ASN A 82 -12.80 -16.03 8.44
C ASN A 82 -12.88 -15.84 9.97
N GLY A 83 -11.79 -16.10 10.69
CA GLY A 83 -11.68 -15.79 12.11
C GLY A 83 -11.63 -14.28 12.38
N THR A 84 -11.83 -13.90 13.64
CA THR A 84 -11.96 -12.49 14.08
C THR A 84 -10.77 -11.58 13.75
N HIS A 85 -9.60 -12.14 13.47
CA HIS A 85 -8.40 -11.39 13.08
C HIS A 85 -7.75 -11.99 11.82
N GLN A 86 -8.55 -12.65 10.98
CA GLN A 86 -8.12 -13.23 9.72
C GLN A 86 -8.81 -12.52 8.57
N LEU A 87 -8.14 -12.45 7.43
CA LEU A 87 -8.76 -12.05 6.17
C LEU A 87 -8.51 -13.14 5.14
N LEU A 88 -9.37 -13.17 4.13
CA LEU A 88 -9.20 -14.03 2.99
C LEU A 88 -8.93 -13.15 1.78
N GLN A 89 -7.66 -13.05 1.39
CA GLN A 89 -7.22 -12.41 0.15
C GLN A 89 -7.89 -11.03 -0.08
N PRO A 90 -7.66 -10.06 0.83
CA PRO A 90 -8.29 -8.75 0.69
C PRO A 90 -7.86 -8.12 -0.65
N TRP A 91 -8.84 -7.67 -1.43
CA TRP A 91 -8.61 -7.06 -2.74
C TRP A 91 -8.61 -5.55 -2.69
N ASP A 92 -9.49 -4.98 -1.88
CA ASP A 92 -9.64 -3.54 -1.78
C ASP A 92 -9.86 -3.12 -0.34
N VAL A 93 -9.68 -1.84 -0.08
CA VAL A 93 -9.92 -1.22 1.21
C VAL A 93 -10.61 0.11 0.99
N ILE A 94 -11.67 0.36 1.74
CA ILE A 94 -12.29 1.66 1.86
C ILE A 94 -12.31 2.01 3.34
N VAL A 95 -12.09 3.28 3.65
CA VAL A 95 -12.25 3.80 5.02
C VAL A 95 -13.48 4.67 5.00
N ASP A 96 -14.42 4.37 5.89
CA ASP A 96 -15.57 5.25 6.10
C ASP A 96 -15.10 6.49 6.86
N LYS A 97 -15.50 7.66 6.38
CA LYS A 97 -15.27 8.91 7.09
C LYS A 97 -16.44 9.08 8.04
N GLU A 98 -16.28 8.71 9.30
CA GLU A 98 -17.23 9.16 10.31
C GLU A 98 -17.16 10.70 10.35
N THR A 99 -18.26 11.33 9.93
CA THR A 99 -18.43 12.79 9.84
C THR A 99 -18.62 13.44 11.19
#